data_AF-A0A2I6QJN6-F1
#
_entry.id   AF-A0A2I6QJN6-F1
#
_cell.length_a   1.000
_cell.length_b   1.000
_cell.length_c   1.000
_cell.angle_alpha   90.00
_cell.angle_beta   90.00
_cell.angle_gamma   90.00
#
_symmetry.space_group_name_H-M   'P 1'
#
loop_
_entity.id
_entity.type
_entity.pdbx_description
1 polymer ?
#
loop_
_entity_poly.entity_id
_entity_poly.type
_entity_poly.pdbx_seq_one_letter_code
_entity_poly.pdbx_strand_id
1 'polypeptide(L)' 'MQLVRQELQAKLGDKVKDLSGVKIFTTFDSVAQDAAEKSRRGRHSGTEETA' A
#
# COMPACT_ATOMS: atom_id res chain seq x y z
N MET A 1 0.65 2.54 0.83
CA MET A 1 -0.30 3.49 1.46
C MET A 1 -0.63 4.73 0.62
N GLN A 2 -0.04 4.94 -0.56
CA GLN A 2 -0.30 6.13 -1.39
C GLN A 2 -1.76 6.24 -1.86
N LEU A 3 -2.38 5.11 -2.21
CA LEU A 3 -3.81 5.02 -2.56
C LEU A 3 -4.71 5.54 -1.43
N VAL A 4 -4.43 5.13 -0.18
CA VAL A 4 -5.18 5.57 0.99
C VAL A 4 -5.08 7.09 1.17
N ARG A 5 -3.89 7.68 0.95
CA ARG A 5 -3.71 9.14 1.02
C ARG A 5 -4.49 9.88 -0.07
N GLN A 6 -4.50 9.35 -1.29
CA GLN A 6 -5.25 9.93 -2.41
C GLN A 6 -6.76 9.90 -2.13
N GLU A 7 -7.27 8.77 -1.64
CA GLU A 7 -8.69 8.61 -1.32
C GLU A 7 -9.14 9.52 -0.16
N LEU A 8 -8.29 9.68 0.87
CA LEU A 8 -8.54 10.61 1.96
C LEU A 8 -8.55 12.06 1.48
N GLN A 9 -7.59 12.45 0.63
CA GLN A 9 -7.59 13.80 0.04
C GLN A 9 -8.84 14.02 -0.82
N ALA A 10 -9.26 13.05 -1.62
CA ALA A 10 -10.44 13.15 -2.48
C ALA A 10 -11.74 13.30 -1.66
N LYS A 11 -11.85 12.61 -0.52
CA LYS A 11 -13.08 12.60 0.31
C LYS A 11 -13.14 13.69 1.36
N LEU A 12 -12.01 14.04 1.97
CA LEU A 12 -11.95 14.94 3.13
C LEU A 12 -11.19 16.24 2.83
N GLY A 13 -10.45 16.30 1.72
CA GLY A 13 -9.61 17.45 1.38
C GLY A 13 -8.58 17.73 2.45
N ASP A 14 -8.23 19.01 2.63
CA ASP A 14 -7.22 19.41 3.61
C ASP A 14 -7.70 19.32 5.07
N LYS A 15 -9.00 19.15 5.32
CA LYS A 15 -9.56 19.01 6.68
C LYS A 15 -8.98 17.81 7.44
N VAL A 16 -8.50 16.79 6.73
CA VAL A 16 -7.85 15.62 7.36
C VAL A 16 -6.54 15.99 8.06
N LYS A 17 -5.88 17.09 7.67
CA LYS A 17 -4.61 17.56 8.24
C LYS A 17 -4.81 18.27 9.58
N ASP A 18 -5.99 18.83 9.80
CA ASP A 18 -6.34 19.56 11.02
C ASP A 18 -6.88 18.63 12.13
N LEU A 19 -7.13 17.36 11.80
CA LEU A 19 -7.63 16.36 12.74
C LEU A 19 -6.45 15.53 13.29
N SER A 20 -6.17 15.69 14.58
CA SER A 20 -5.18 14.87 15.28
C SER A 20 -5.82 13.59 15.84
N GLY A 21 -5.07 12.49 15.83
CA GLY A 21 -5.53 11.21 16.42
C GLY A 21 -6.56 10.44 15.60
N VAL A 22 -6.78 10.79 14.32
CA VAL A 22 -7.73 10.08 13.45
C VAL A 22 -7.29 8.64 13.22
N LYS A 23 -8.21 7.71 13.44
CA LYS A 23 -8.04 6.28 13.11
C LYS A 23 -8.65 6.00 11.75
N ILE A 24 -7.82 5.60 10.79
CA ILE A 24 -8.24 5.28 9.43
C ILE A 24 -8.35 3.77 9.31
N PHE A 25 -9.58 3.27 9.13
CA PHE A 25 -9.83 1.87 8.81
C PHE A 25 -9.81 1.71 7.29
N THR A 26 -9.00 0.76 6.81
CA THR A 26 -8.82 0.50 5.38
C THR A 26 -9.23 -0.92 5.06
N THR A 27 -9.47 -1.22 3.79
CA THR A 27 -9.71 -2.59 3.29
C THR A 27 -8.41 -3.37 3.10
N PHE A 28 -7.32 -2.92 3.71
CA PHE A 28 -6.01 -3.52 3.58
C PHE A 28 -5.98 -4.91 4.22
N ASP A 29 -5.58 -5.90 3.43
CA ASP A 29 -5.34 -7.27 3.87
C ASP A 29 -3.83 -7.55 3.89
N SER A 30 -3.28 -7.71 5.09
CA SER A 30 -1.85 -7.96 5.31
C SER A 30 -1.37 -9.28 4.72
N VAL A 31 -2.20 -10.33 4.73
CA VAL A 31 -1.82 -11.66 4.24
C VAL A 31 -1.76 -11.65 2.72
N ALA A 32 -2.77 -11.05 2.08
CA ALA A 32 -2.80 -10.91 0.63
C ALA A 32 -1.64 -10.05 0.11
N GLN A 33 -1.26 -8.98 0.82
CA GLN A 33 -0.14 -8.14 0.41
C GLN A 33 1.22 -8.85 0.55
N ASP A 34 1.46 -9.55 1.65
CA ASP A 34 2.71 -10.31 1.86
C ASP A 34 2.89 -11.39 0.78
N ALA A 35 1.82 -12.14 0.47
CA ALA A 35 1.83 -13.11 -0.62
C ALA A 35 2.12 -12.46 -1.98
N ALA A 36 1.51 -11.32 -2.28
CA ALA A 36 1.75 -10.58 -3.52
C ALA A 36 3.19 -10.04 -3.61
N GLU A 37 3.77 -9.53 -2.52
CA GLU A 37 5.14 -9.05 -2.51
C GLU A 37 6.14 -10.19 -2.70
N LYS A 38 5.94 -11.32 -2.02
CA LYS A 38 6.77 -12.52 -2.19
C LYS A 38 6.70 -13.06 -3.62
N SER A 39 5.50 -13.14 -4.21
CA SER A 39 5.31 -13.53 -5.61
C SER A 39 6.02 -12.59 -6.59
N ARG A 40 5.98 -11.28 -6.31
CA ARG A 40 6.68 -10.27 -7.12
C ARG A 40 8.20 -10.40 -6.99
N ARG A 41 8.72 -10.63 -5.78
CA ARG A 41 10.16 -10.82 -5.52
C ARG A 41 10.69 -12.11 -6.14
N GLY A 42 9.96 -13.22 -6.00
CA GLY A 42 10.33 -14.50 -6.60
C GLY A 42 10.35 -14.49 -8.14
N ARG A 43 9.63 -13.56 -8.78
CA ARG A 43 9.71 -13.33 -10.23
C ARG A 43 10.91 -12.51 -10.68
N HIS A 44 11.55 -11.75 -9.77
CA HIS A 44 12.68 -10.88 -10.09
C HIS A 44 14.05 -11.55 -9.88
N SER A 45 14.11 -12.67 -9.15
CA SER A 45 15.35 -13.39 -8.84
C SER A 45 15.74 -14.48 -9.86
N GLY A 46 15.07 -14.53 -11.02
CA GLY A 46 15.28 -15.57 -12.04
C GLY A 46 15.92 -15.10 -13.35
N THR A 47 16.58 -13.93 -13.38
CA THR A 47 17.18 -13.36 -14.61
C THR A 47 18.70 -13.15 -14.54
N GLU A 48 19.39 -13.79 -13.60
CA GLU A 48 20.85 -13.74 -13.49
C GLU A 48 21.45 -15.15 -13.33
N GLU A 49 21.21 -16.05 -14.27
CA GLU A 49 22.06 -17.25 -14.45
C GLU A 49 21.91 -17.79 -15.89
N THR A 50 22.36 -17.03 -16.88
CA THR A 50 22.73 -17.54 -18.20
C THR A 50 23.76 -16.59 -18.81
N ALA A 51 25.03 -16.79 -18.47
CA ALA A 51 26.19 -16.24 -19.19
C ALA A 51 27.35 -17.22 -19.06
#